data_AF-A0A967Z2W1-F1
#
_entry.id   AF-A0A967Z2W1-F1
#
_cell.length_a   1.000
_cell.length_b   1.000
_cell.length_c   1.000
_cell.angle_alpha   90.00
_cell.angle_beta   90.00
_cell.angle_gamma   90.00
#
_symmetry.space_group_name_H-M   'P 1'
#
loop_
_entity.id
_entity.type
_entity.pdbx_description
1 polymer ?
#
loop_
_entity_poly.entity_id
_entity_poly.type
_entity_poly.pdbx_seq_one_letter_code
_entity_poly.pdbx_strand_id
1 'polypeptide(L)' 'AEVKLPSGSLSAEEIMAILNTASFDMTFVDKNDKVKYFTQGNERIFQRNRAILNRDVRHC' A
#
# COMPACT_ATOMS: atom_id res chain seq x y z
N ALA A 1 13.48 -12.30 1.96
CA ALA A 1 13.58 -12.15 3.43
C ALA A 1 12.17 -11.97 3.97
N GLU A 2 11.86 -12.61 5.10
CA GLU A 2 10.53 -12.53 5.72
C GLU A 2 10.37 -11.28 6.60
N VAL A 3 9.15 -10.74 6.61
CA VAL A 3 8.68 -9.70 7.53
C VAL A 3 8.00 -10.40 8.71
N LYS A 4 8.50 -10.16 9.92
CA LYS A 4 7.89 -10.66 11.16
C LYS A 4 6.76 -9.75 11.62
N LEU A 5 5.58 -10.32 11.83
CA LEU A 5 4.37 -9.68 12.35
C LEU A 5 4.03 -10.31 13.72
N PRO A 6 3.19 -9.65 14.56
CA PRO A 6 2.81 -10.21 15.86
C PRO A 6 2.14 -11.60 15.79
N SER A 7 1.49 -11.91 14.67
CA SER A 7 0.74 -13.15 14.45
C SER A 7 1.34 -14.06 13.36
N GLY A 8 2.63 -13.93 13.03
CA GLY A 8 3.29 -14.78 12.04
C GLY A 8 4.38 -14.07 11.26
N SER A 9 4.84 -14.69 10.17
CA SER A 9 5.81 -14.10 9.24
C SER A 9 5.31 -14.27 7.82
N LEU A 10 5.60 -13.29 6.97
CA LEU A 10 5.25 -13.33 5.55
C LEU A 10 6.41 -12.80 4.72
N SER A 11 6.60 -13.34 3.53
CA SER A 11 7.41 -12.72 2.49
C SER A 11 6.74 -11.45 1.96
N ALA A 12 7.52 -10.57 1.32
CA ALA A 12 6.97 -9.39 0.66
C ALA A 12 5.98 -9.76 -0.47
N GLU A 13 6.20 -10.88 -1.15
CA GLU A 13 5.35 -11.38 -2.22
C GLU A 13 3.97 -11.81 -1.69
N GLU A 14 3.93 -12.51 -0.56
CA GLU A 14 2.66 -12.90 0.10
C GLU A 14 1.90 -11.67 0.60
N ILE A 15 2.59 -10.69 1.19
CA ILE A 15 1.97 -9.42 1.60
C ILE A 15 1.34 -8.70 0.39
N MET A 16 2.06 -8.64 -0.74
CA MET A 16 1.53 -8.04 -1.98
C MET A 16 0.32 -8.80 -2.52
N ALA A 17 0.33 -10.14 -2.48
CA ALA A 17 -0.78 -10.97 -2.93
C ALA A 17 -2.05 -10.72 -2.08
N ILE A 18 -1.90 -10.60 -0.76
CA ILE A 18 -3.00 -10.25 0.15
C ILE A 18 -3.54 -8.86 -0.18
N LEU A 19 -2.67 -7.86 -0.28
CA LEU A 19 -3.07 -6.47 -0.52
C LEU A 19 -3.72 -6.25 -1.90
N ASN A 20 -3.37 -7.04 -2.91
CA ASN A 20 -3.97 -6.97 -4.25
C ASN A 20 -5.31 -7.71 -4.37
N THR A 21 -5.65 -8.59 -3.41
CA THR A 21 -6.92 -9.31 -3.37
C THR A 21 -7.94 -8.71 -2.40
N ALA A 22 -7.52 -7.74 -1.59
CA ALA A 22 -8.41 -6.98 -0.73
C ALA A 22 -9.50 -6.26 -1.55
N SER A 23 -10.75 -6.33 -1.10
CA SER A 23 -11.92 -5.70 -1.74
C SER A 23 -12.03 -4.19 -1.49
N PHE A 24 -10.93 -3.55 -1.09
CA PHE A 24 -10.88 -2.13 -0.77
C PHE A 24 -9.58 -1.48 -1.26
N ASP A 25 -9.66 -0.20 -1.57
CA ASP A 25 -8.50 0.63 -1.85
C ASP A 25 -7.89 1.14 -0.53
N MET A 26 -6.57 1.00 -0.39
CA MET A 26 -5.84 1.54 0.76
C MET A 26 -4.66 2.36 0.29
N THR A 27 -4.44 3.51 0.94
CA THR A 27 -3.25 4.35 0.78
C THR A 27 -2.62 4.56 2.16
N PHE A 28 -1.34 4.23 2.29
CA PHE A 28 -0.59 4.46 3.52
C PHE A 28 0.21 5.76 3.41
N VAL A 29 -0.03 6.65 4.37
CA VAL A 29 0.68 7.93 4.55
C VAL A 29 1.51 7.81 5.83
N ASP A 30 2.80 8.13 5.73
CA ASP A 30 3.70 8.06 6.89
C ASP A 30 3.54 9.26 7.82
N LYS A 31 4.30 9.23 8.92
CA LYS A 31 4.32 10.31 9.93
C LYS A 31 4.79 11.68 9.42
N ASN A 32 5.35 11.76 8.21
CA ASN A 32 5.84 12.99 7.60
C ASN A 32 4.91 13.46 6.47
N ASP A 33 3.65 13.01 6.50
CA ASP A 33 2.62 13.31 5.51
C ASP A 33 2.97 12.84 4.10
N LYS A 34 3.85 11.82 3.95
CA LYS A 34 4.25 11.31 2.63
C LYS A 34 3.52 10.02 2.28
N VAL A 35 2.98 9.95 1.07
CA VAL A 35 2.40 8.70 0.55
C VAL A 35 3.51 7.68 0.35
N LYS A 36 3.43 6.52 1.01
CA LYS A 36 4.44 5.46 0.91
C LYS A 36 3.96 4.23 0.18
N TYR A 37 2.66 3.98 0.16
CA TYR A 37 2.09 2.82 -0.48
C TYR A 37 0.63 3.07 -0.87
N PHE A 38 0.19 2.42 -1.93
CA PHE A 38 -1.22 2.27 -2.26
C PHE A 38 -1.46 0.90 -2.90
N THR A 39 -2.64 0.32 -2.69
CA THR A 39 -3.02 -0.99 -3.26
C THR A 39 -3.10 -0.94 -4.79
N GLN A 40 -2.73 -2.04 -5.44
CA GLN A 40 -2.73 -2.18 -6.91
C GLN A 40 -3.70 -3.27 -7.39
N GLY A 41 -4.77 -3.51 -6.62
CA GLY A 41 -5.83 -4.45 -6.99
C GLY A 41 -6.51 -4.09 -8.31
N ASN A 42 -7.19 -5.07 -8.91
CA ASN A 42 -7.84 -4.91 -10.22
C ASN A 42 -9.06 -3.97 -10.17
N GLU A 43 -9.85 -4.03 -9.10
CA GLU A 43 -11.01 -3.17 -8.92
C GLU A 43 -10.64 -2.02 -7.97
N ARG A 44 -10.36 -0.85 -8.56
CA ARG A 44 -10.06 0.37 -7.80
C ARG A 44 -11.17 1.39 -8.02
N ILE A 45 -11.70 1.91 -6.92
CA ILE A 45 -12.62 3.04 -6.90
C ILE A 45 -11.85 4.32 -7.22
N PHE A 46 -10.62 4.46 -6.69
CA PHE A 46 -9.78 5.64 -6.93
C PHE A 46 -8.46 5.27 -7.59
N GLN A 47 -8.27 5.71 -8.83
CA GLN A 47 -7.00 5.53 -9.53
C GLN A 47 -5.89 6.38 -8.88
N ARG A 48 -4.76 5.75 -8.55
CA ARG A 48 -3.56 6.42 -8.05
C ARG A 48 -2.41 6.23 -9.04
N ASN A 49 -1.78 7.33 -9.43
CA ASN A 49 -0.56 7.33 -10.23
C ASN A 49 0.65 7.03 -9.33
N ARG A 50 1.57 6.18 -9.79
CA ARG A 50 2.85 5.91 -9.09
C ARG A 50 3.65 7.18 -8.77
N ALA A 51 3.47 8.26 -9.53
CA ALA A 51 4.08 9.57 -9.28
C ALA A 51 3.71 10.18 -7.91
N ILE A 52 2.67 9.70 -7.21
CA ILE A 52 2.33 10.20 -5.86
C ILE A 52 3.25 9.64 -4.76
N LEU A 53 4.00 8.57 -5.01
CA LEU A 53 4.88 7.98 -4.01
C LEU A 53 5.92 9.01 -3.55
N ASN A 54 6.09 9.12 -2.24
CA ASN A 54 6.90 10.12 -1.53
C ASN A 54 6.47 11.59 -1.72
N ARG A 55 5.35 11.87 -2.37
CA ARG A 55 4.76 13.21 -2.38
C ARG A 55 4.00 13.48 -1.09
N ASP A 56 3.91 14.77 -0.75
CA ASP A 56 3.07 15.22 0.36
C ASP A 56 1.60 14.92 0.05
N VAL A 57 0.88 14.30 0.98
CA VAL A 57 -0.52 13.91 0.80
C VAL A 57 -1.41 15.13 0.54
N ARG A 58 -1.03 16.32 1.04
CA ARG A 58 -1.75 17.57 0.81
C ARG A 58 -1.64 18.09 -0.63
N HIS A 59 -0.84 17.45 -1.49
CA HIS A 59 -0.68 17.77 -2.90
C HIS A 59 -1.22 16.68 -3.84
N CYS A 60 -2.02 15.76 -3.30
CA CYS A 60 -2.72 14.73 -4.06
C CYS A 60 -4.13 15.18 -4.46
#